data_AF-A0A922S3S8-F1
#
_entry.id   AF-A0A922S3S8-F1
#
_cell.length_a   1.000
_cell.length_b   1.000
_cell.length_c   1.000
_cell.angle_alpha   90.00
_cell.angle_beta   90.00
_cell.angle_gamma   90.00
#
_symmetry.space_group_name_H-M   'P 1'
#
loop_
_entity.id
_entity.type
_entity.pdbx_description
1 polymer ?
#
loop_
_entity_poly.entity_id
_entity_poly.type
_entity_poly.pdbx_seq_one_letter_code
_entity_poly.pdbx_strand_id
1 'polypeptide(L)'
;MLIEMGYPQGFLKKHLHVTNKKIATSMAIKKPFFLRLQSNGDVADDMLRDRLTRAVKRTSNATNFCLSYSTRYTVVPQLKDKLLGYTISMCIYDSSCSCGENYIGCTTRQLRQS
;
A
#
# COMPACT_ATOMS: atom_id res chain seq x y z
N MET A 1 6.90 -46.01 20.36
CA MET A 1 5.92 -45.03 20.87
C MET A 1 4.50 -45.60 21.07
N LEU A 2 3.69 -45.91 20.04
CA LEU A 2 2.30 -46.36 20.29
C LEU A 2 2.17 -47.82 20.78
N ILE A 3 3.03 -48.72 20.32
CA ILE A 3 3.02 -50.13 20.78
C ILE A 3 3.51 -50.22 22.23
N GLU A 4 4.50 -49.42 22.60
CA GLU A 4 5.02 -49.32 23.98
C GLU A 4 3.99 -48.70 24.95
N MET A 5 3.01 -47.95 24.44
CA MET A 5 1.89 -47.43 25.21
C MET A 5 0.74 -48.45 25.37
N GLY A 6 0.94 -49.71 24.96
CA GLY A 6 0.00 -50.81 25.19
C GLY A 6 -1.12 -50.95 24.15
N TYR A 7 -1.03 -50.26 23.01
CA TYR A 7 -2.06 -50.37 21.98
C TYR A 7 -1.97 -51.70 21.22
N PRO A 8 -3.09 -52.45 21.07
CA PRO A 8 -3.10 -53.72 20.33
C PRO A 8 -2.72 -53.54 18.85
N GLN A 9 -1.90 -54.44 18.34
CA GLN A 9 -1.37 -54.33 16.99
C GLN A 9 -2.47 -54.38 15.90
N GLY A 10 -3.54 -55.15 16.14
CA GLY A 10 -4.70 -55.20 15.24
C GLY A 10 -5.48 -53.88 15.18
N PHE A 11 -5.56 -53.17 16.31
CA PHE A 11 -6.18 -51.84 16.39
C PHE A 11 -5.38 -50.81 15.61
N LEU A 12 -4.05 -50.81 15.76
CA LEU A 12 -3.17 -49.92 15.00
C LEU A 12 -3.28 -50.19 13.50
N LYS A 13 -3.25 -51.46 13.06
CA LYS A 13 -3.39 -51.78 11.63
C LYS A 13 -4.72 -51.33 11.03
N LYS A 14 -5.81 -51.38 11.81
CA LYS A 14 -7.16 -51.03 11.35
C LYS A 14 -7.41 -49.52 11.31
N HIS A 15 -6.76 -48.76 12.19
CA HIS A 15 -7.09 -47.35 12.40
C HIS A 15 -5.95 -46.37 12.12
N LEU A 16 -4.70 -46.84 12.06
CA LEU A 16 -3.55 -46.04 11.69
C LEU A 16 -3.48 -45.92 10.16
N HIS A 17 -4.44 -45.22 9.58
CA HIS A 17 -4.32 -44.76 8.21
C HIS A 17 -3.40 -43.55 8.21
N VAL A 18 -2.14 -43.75 7.82
CA VAL A 18 -1.19 -42.66 7.58
C VAL A 18 -1.71 -41.88 6.38
N THR A 19 -2.57 -40.91 6.64
CA THR A 19 -2.98 -39.95 5.63
C THR A 19 -1.83 -38.97 5.52
N ASN A 20 -1.02 -39.11 4.48
CA ASN A 20 -0.09 -38.06 4.06
C ASN A 20 -0.94 -36.86 3.65
N LYS A 21 -1.38 -36.07 4.64
CA LYS A 21 -1.99 -34.77 4.37
C LYS A 21 -0.89 -33.96 3.70
N LYS A 22 -0.95 -33.84 2.38
CA LYS A 22 -0.22 -32.81 1.67
C LYS A 22 -0.67 -31.50 2.32
N ILE A 23 0.22 -30.89 3.09
CA ILE A 23 0.02 -29.53 3.55
C ILE A 23 -0.02 -28.71 2.26
N ALA A 24 -1.23 -28.41 1.80
CA ALA A 24 -1.41 -27.48 0.70
C ALA A 24 -0.96 -26.13 1.25
N THR A 25 0.29 -25.76 0.96
CA THR A 25 0.80 -24.44 1.27
C THR A 25 -0.02 -23.46 0.43
N SER A 26 -1.08 -22.92 1.03
CA SER A 26 -1.85 -21.81 0.48
C SER A 26 -0.90 -20.61 0.39
N MET A 27 -0.21 -20.50 -0.74
CA MET A 27 0.60 -19.33 -1.05
C MET A 27 -0.35 -18.24 -1.52
N ALA A 28 -0.78 -17.39 -0.59
CA ALA A 28 -1.48 -16.16 -0.96
C ALA A 28 -0.58 -15.34 -1.90
N ILE A 29 -1.12 -15.00 -3.07
CA ILE A 29 -0.41 -14.16 -4.04
C ILE A 29 -0.12 -12.81 -3.39
N LYS A 30 1.17 -12.49 -3.24
CA LYS A 30 1.57 -11.25 -2.58
C LYS A 30 1.25 -10.06 -3.47
N LYS A 31 0.54 -9.08 -2.93
CA LYS A 31 0.18 -7.85 -3.65
C LYS A 31 1.43 -6.98 -3.83
N PRO A 32 1.75 -6.51 -5.04
CA PRO A 32 2.89 -5.62 -5.23
C PRO A 32 2.56 -4.23 -4.67
N PHE A 33 3.52 -3.64 -3.95
CA PHE A 33 3.45 -2.28 -3.42
C PHE A 33 4.65 -1.51 -3.96
N PHE A 34 4.36 -0.44 -4.70
CA PHE A 34 5.37 0.39 -5.33
C PHE A 34 5.49 1.71 -4.58
N LEU A 35 6.71 2.09 -4.24
CA LEU A 35 7.04 3.41 -3.70
C LEU A 35 8.07 4.07 -4.62
N ARG A 36 7.90 5.37 -4.87
CA ARG A 36 8.87 6.18 -5.61
C ARG A 36 9.38 7.27 -4.68
N LEU A 37 10.70 7.32 -4.50
CA LEU A 37 11.37 8.35 -3.71
C LEU A 37 12.26 9.20 -4.62
N GLN A 38 12.36 10.48 -4.28
CA GLN A 38 13.43 11.31 -4.82
C GLN A 38 14.73 10.93 -4.10
N SER A 39 15.80 10.78 -4.86
CA SER A 39 17.10 10.36 -4.37
C SER A 39 18.17 11.07 -5.18
N ASN A 40 19.22 11.48 -4.47
CA ASN A 40 20.38 12.13 -5.06
C ASN A 40 21.47 11.12 -5.45
N GLY A 41 21.20 9.82 -5.28
CA GLY A 41 22.17 8.74 -5.53
C GLY A 41 23.19 8.57 -4.39
N ASP A 42 22.82 8.94 -3.17
CA ASP A 42 23.72 8.92 -2.02
C ASP A 42 23.70 7.56 -1.30
N VAL A 43 24.75 7.26 -0.52
CA VAL A 43 24.81 6.07 0.36
C VAL A 43 23.64 6.02 1.36
N ALA A 44 23.07 7.18 1.70
CA ALA A 44 21.89 7.28 2.55
C ALA A 44 20.64 6.61 1.92
N ASP A 45 20.57 6.56 0.58
CA ASP A 45 19.44 5.98 -0.13
C ASP A 45 19.38 4.47 0.07
N ASP A 46 20.53 3.78 0.06
CA ASP A 46 20.61 2.36 0.34
C ASP A 46 20.16 2.04 1.77
N MET A 47 20.58 2.84 2.75
CA MET A 47 20.10 2.69 4.14
C MET A 47 18.58 2.89 4.24
N LEU A 48 18.03 3.87 3.52
CA LEU A 48 16.60 4.15 3.44
C LEU A 48 15.84 2.97 2.83
N ARG A 49 16.34 2.41 1.72
CA ARG A 49 15.77 1.22 1.07
C ARG A 49 15.65 0.07 2.05
N ASP A 50 16.71 -0.16 2.79
CA ASP A 50 16.86 -1.28 3.69
C ASP A 50 15.94 -1.16 4.91
N ARG A 51 15.79 0.06 5.44
CA ARG A 51 14.85 0.37 6.52
C ARG A 51 13.41 0.22 6.07
N LEU A 52 13.06 0.77 4.92
CA LEU A 52 11.70 0.69 4.36
C LEU A 52 11.31 -0.76 4.04
N THR A 53 12.23 -1.50 3.42
CA THR A 53 12.00 -2.93 3.13
C THR A 53 11.75 -3.72 4.41
N ARG A 54 12.54 -3.49 5.47
CA ARG A 54 12.34 -4.14 6.77
C ARG A 54 11.02 -3.73 7.42
N ALA A 55 10.66 -2.44 7.37
CA ALA A 55 9.41 -1.95 7.93
C ALA A 55 8.20 -2.58 7.24
N VAL A 56 8.18 -2.59 5.90
CA VAL A 56 7.07 -3.17 5.13
C VAL A 56 6.96 -4.68 5.34
N LYS A 57 8.09 -5.40 5.39
CA LYS A 57 8.07 -6.85 5.70
C LYS A 57 7.51 -7.14 7.08
N ARG A 58 7.75 -6.26 8.08
CA ARG A 58 7.21 -6.41 9.44
C ARG A 58 5.71 -6.13 9.50
N THR A 59 5.22 -5.14 8.75
CA THR A 59 3.81 -4.73 8.81
C THR A 59 2.91 -5.53 7.86
N SER A 60 3.43 -6.00 6.73
CA SER A 60 2.64 -6.74 5.75
C SER A 60 3.41 -7.90 5.12
N ASN A 61 3.16 -9.11 5.62
CA ASN A 61 3.73 -10.33 5.07
C ASN A 61 3.21 -10.68 3.67
N ALA A 62 2.03 -10.16 3.31
CA ALA A 62 1.34 -10.42 2.04
C ALA A 62 1.74 -9.43 0.93
N THR A 63 2.81 -8.65 1.11
CA THR A 63 3.19 -7.59 0.18
C THR A 63 4.59 -7.79 -0.39
N ASN A 64 4.73 -7.57 -1.70
CA ASN A 64 6.01 -7.47 -2.38
C ASN A 64 6.38 -5.99 -2.54
N PHE A 65 7.31 -5.51 -1.73
CA PHE A 65 7.77 -4.12 -1.74
C PHE A 65 8.75 -3.88 -2.91
N CYS A 66 8.46 -2.87 -3.74
CA CYS A 66 9.34 -2.40 -4.79
C CYS A 66 9.58 -0.90 -4.62
N LEU A 67 10.85 -0.52 -4.45
CA LEU A 67 11.26 0.87 -4.32
C LEU A 67 11.96 1.32 -5.61
N SER A 68 11.50 2.44 -6.15
CA SER A 68 12.15 3.11 -7.29
C SER A 68 12.65 4.48 -6.87
N TYR A 69 13.85 4.83 -7.32
CA TYR A 69 14.42 6.15 -7.14
C TYR A 69 14.22 6.98 -8.39
N SER A 70 13.88 8.25 -8.20
CA SER A 70 13.82 9.23 -9.28
C SER A 70 14.78 10.37 -8.98
N THR A 71 15.71 10.58 -9.90
CA THR A 71 16.63 11.73 -9.91
C THR A 71 16.01 12.97 -10.56
N ARG A 72 14.74 12.90 -10.99
CA ARG A 72 14.03 14.07 -11.49
C ARG A 72 13.77 14.99 -10.32
N TYR A 73 14.47 16.12 -10.27
CA TYR A 73 14.08 17.27 -9.49
C TYR A 73 12.62 17.54 -9.82
N THR A 74 11.72 17.19 -8.91
CA THR A 74 10.38 17.75 -8.98
C THR A 74 10.63 19.19 -8.64
N VAL A 75 10.55 20.09 -9.62
CA VAL A 75 10.58 21.52 -9.38
C VAL A 75 9.55 21.75 -8.29
N VAL A 76 10.00 21.92 -7.04
CA VAL A 76 9.13 22.38 -5.97
C VAL A 76 8.77 23.76 -6.47
N PRO A 77 7.51 24.03 -6.87
CA PRO A 77 7.17 25.41 -7.09
C PRO A 77 7.44 26.06 -5.74
N GLN A 78 8.44 26.94 -5.68
CA GLN A 78 8.49 27.92 -4.62
C GLN A 78 7.23 28.73 -4.83
N LEU A 79 6.13 28.28 -4.23
CA LEU A 79 4.94 29.06 -4.08
C LEU A 79 5.36 30.14 -3.09
N LYS A 80 5.92 31.22 -3.64
CA LYS A 80 5.81 32.54 -3.05
C LYS A 80 4.38 32.67 -2.54
N ASP A 81 4.31 33.12 -1.30
CA ASP A 81 3.12 33.51 -0.57
C ASP A 81 2.46 32.40 0.25
N LYS A 82 2.75 32.50 1.56
CA LYS A 82 1.98 31.96 2.67
C LYS A 82 0.52 32.38 2.54
N LEU A 83 -0.28 31.65 1.77
CA LEU A 83 -1.71 31.67 1.96
C LEU A 83 -2.08 30.50 2.86
N LEU A 84 -2.61 30.81 4.04
CA LEU A 84 -3.17 29.81 4.95
C LEU A 84 -4.14 28.94 4.17
N GLY A 85 -4.01 27.62 4.24
CA GLY A 85 -4.80 26.63 3.49
C GLY A 85 -6.31 26.66 3.74
N TYR A 86 -6.81 27.68 4.44
CA TYR A 86 -8.21 27.94 4.74
C TYR A 86 -8.84 29.01 3.85
N THR A 87 -8.08 29.73 3.01
CA THR A 87 -8.58 31.00 2.46
C THR A 87 -9.14 30.94 1.03
N ILE A 88 -8.93 29.88 0.23
CA ILE A 88 -9.49 29.83 -1.13
C ILE A 88 -9.83 28.39 -1.55
N SER A 89 -11.07 27.95 -1.36
CA SER A 89 -11.61 26.81 -2.11
C SER A 89 -12.17 27.34 -3.43
N MET A 90 -11.47 27.11 -4.54
CA MET A 90 -12.02 27.38 -5.88
C MET A 90 -12.91 26.19 -6.27
N CYS A 91 -14.22 26.38 -6.23
CA CYS A 91 -15.16 25.37 -6.72
C CYS A 91 -15.43 25.68 -8.20
N ILE A 92 -14.90 24.82 -9.08
CA ILE A 92 -15.23 24.82 -10.50
C ILE A 92 -16.38 23.84 -10.67
N TYR A 93 -17.51 24.31 -11.17
CA TYR A 93 -18.63 23.46 -11.55
C TYR A 93 -18.85 23.55 -13.06
N ASP A 94 -19.08 22.39 -13.65
CA ASP A 94 -19.49 22.24 -15.03
C ASP A 94 -20.96 21.81 -15.03
N SER A 95 -21.80 22.57 -15.70
CA SER A 95 -23.24 22.30 -15.79
C SER A 95 -23.73 22.44 -17.21
N SER A 96 -24.38 21.40 -17.70
CA SER A 96 -25.05 21.39 -19.00
C SER A 96 -26.46 21.96 -18.90
N CYS A 97 -26.77 22.92 -19.75
CA CYS A 97 -28.13 23.45 -19.93
C CYS A 97 -28.95 22.47 -20.77
N SER A 98 -30.26 22.40 -20.51
CA SER A 98 -31.22 21.66 -21.34
C SER A 98 -31.27 22.15 -22.80
N CYS A 99 -30.69 23.31 -23.07
CA CYS A 99 -30.48 23.89 -24.39
C CYS A 99 -29.26 23.32 -25.14
N GLY A 100 -28.47 22.45 -24.52
CA GLY A 100 -27.29 21.80 -25.13
C GLY A 100 -25.96 22.53 -24.89
N GLU A 101 -25.99 23.71 -24.30
CA GLU A 101 -24.79 24.48 -23.96
C GLU A 101 -24.19 24.05 -22.61
N ASN A 102 -22.85 24.02 -22.53
CA ASN A 102 -22.13 23.69 -21.30
C ASN A 102 -21.53 24.95 -20.67
N TYR A 103 -21.76 25.12 -19.37
CA TYR A 103 -21.32 26.28 -18.62
C TYR A 103 -20.34 25.85 -17.53
N ILE A 104 -19.15 26.44 -17.56
CA ILE A 104 -18.14 26.28 -16.52
C ILE A 104 -18.15 27.54 -15.65
N GLY A 105 -18.59 27.39 -14.40
CA GLY A 105 -18.58 28.46 -13.40
C GLY A 105 -17.46 28.26 -12.39
N CYS A 106 -16.80 29.35 -12.01
CA CYS A 106 -15.82 29.36 -10.92
C CYS A 106 -16.36 30.23 -9.78
N THR A 107 -16.47 29.66 -8.59
CA THR A 107 -16.84 30.41 -7.38
C THR A 107 -15.68 30.44 -6.39
N THR A 108 -15.36 31.65 -5.93
CA THR A 108 -14.34 31.89 -4.90
C THR A 108 -15.02 32.12 -3.57
N ARG A 109 -14.90 31.18 -2.64
CA ARG A 109 -15.48 31.33 -1.30
C ARG A 109 -14.49 32.05 -0.37
N GLN A 110 -14.85 33.25 0.08
CA GLN A 110 -14.11 33.96 1.12
C GLN A 110 -14.74 33.70 2.48
N LEU A 111 -14.03 33.00 3.36
CA LEU A 111 -14.41 32.85 4.76
C LEU A 111 -14.01 34.13 5.52
N ARG A 112 -14.98 34.94 5.92
CA ARG A 112 -14.74 36.05 6.87
C ARG A 112 -14.74 35.48 8.29
N GLN A 113 -13.68 35.72 9.04
CA GLN A 113 -13.64 35.43 10.48
C GLN A 113 -14.36 36.57 11.20
N SER A 114 -15.41 36.25 11.96
CA SER A 114 -16.15 37.16 12.85
C SER A 114 -15.46 37.27 14.20
#